data_AF-A0A9D6NUT8-F1
#
_entry.id   AF-A0A9D6NUT8-F1
#
_cell.length_a   1.000
_cell.length_b   1.000
_cell.length_c   1.000
_cell.angle_alpha   90.00
_cell.angle_beta   90.00
_cell.angle_gamma   90.00
#
_symmetry.space_group_name_H-M   'P 1'
#
loop_
_entity.id
_entity.type
_entity.pdbx_description
1 polymer ?
#
loop_
_entity_poly.entity_id
_entity_poly.type
_entity_poly.pdbx_seq_one_letter_code
_entity_poly.pdbx_strand_id
1 'polypeptide(L)'
;TLGAAPAAPAFTGDETPTTECGAEARTGLEALGPQVQALVSRREALQAEQASLPRYEATLRKLLPMVPPSARQPANVSIGVLVSRTHLGVLDIVAERVWNLTGGRAEIVAEDVDAAMRAMLLVIPRSLAAQVESLLGHQDISRLRLPTGFTDQPPDAALAALGQRLVAIQQELANIEAALLKLAQEWRPRLAYWRACLRDRLEEFAILSRFGETDQTFVLVGWTPERDVPRVRQALATQTGDLVVLQVLPPTAADNFAQRAPVALANPAPAWPFQSLVCLLALPRYQGIDPTLLMAVFLPLFFGTILGDVGYGTLLLLLCLYLRRHPAIARQPGLRRDLVQVLIMGAAWSIVFGFLYGEVLGTLGERWGLHPLWLNRASAGQVTGLLLFSIALGAAHITLGLVLGVWEAARERSRHFLLERGGMLLGLIGLFLIVSVAVKWLPAGFMTPGIALMMIGIALLGASLGWLGLLMGPIEFLGLVGNILSYLRIAAIGLASVYLARIANELAGSLGNLVVGIMVAVLIHALNFTLGAFSPTIHSLRLHYVEFFHKFYEGGGRPYEPFKRQVTSSG
;
A
#
# COMPACT_ATOMS: atom_id res chain seq x y z
N THR A 1 -56.06 0.94 -15.48
CA THR A 1 -56.47 -0.34 -14.87
C THR A 1 -55.24 -0.95 -14.23
N LEU A 2 -55.28 -1.10 -12.90
CA LEU A 2 -54.17 -1.57 -12.07
C LEU A 2 -53.77 -3.01 -12.46
N GLY A 3 -52.49 -3.21 -12.78
CA GLY A 3 -51.87 -4.54 -12.88
C GLY A 3 -50.98 -4.75 -11.65
N ALA A 4 -51.38 -5.66 -10.78
CA ALA A 4 -50.72 -6.00 -9.52
C ALA A 4 -49.32 -6.60 -9.75
N ALA A 5 -48.36 -6.19 -8.92
CA ALA A 5 -47.06 -6.86 -8.80
C ALA A 5 -47.23 -8.25 -8.16
N PRO A 6 -46.50 -9.28 -8.60
CA PRO A 6 -46.57 -10.60 -7.96
C PRO A 6 -45.98 -10.51 -6.55
N ALA A 7 -46.76 -10.99 -5.57
CA ALA A 7 -46.36 -11.09 -4.18
C ALA A 7 -45.14 -12.02 -4.02
N ALA A 8 -44.24 -11.64 -3.12
CA ALA A 8 -43.11 -12.46 -2.71
C ALA A 8 -43.60 -13.81 -2.14
N PRO A 9 -42.97 -14.95 -2.47
CA PRO A 9 -43.36 -16.23 -1.90
C PRO A 9 -43.05 -16.23 -0.40
N ALA A 10 -44.05 -16.63 0.38
CA ALA A 10 -43.91 -16.87 1.81
C ALA A 10 -42.94 -18.05 2.03
N PHE A 11 -41.90 -17.84 2.83
CA PHE A 11 -40.96 -18.87 3.26
C PHE A 11 -41.69 -19.94 4.08
N THR A 12 -42.06 -21.04 3.45
CA THR A 12 -42.42 -22.29 4.12
C THR A 12 -41.13 -23.07 4.34
N GLY A 13 -40.71 -23.20 5.60
CA GLY A 13 -39.51 -23.94 5.96
C GLY A 13 -39.68 -25.43 5.74
N ASP A 14 -38.93 -26.00 4.79
CA ASP A 14 -38.39 -27.36 4.91
C ASP A 14 -37.26 -27.69 3.90
N GLU A 15 -36.64 -26.70 3.25
CA GLU A 15 -35.43 -26.92 2.45
C GLU A 15 -34.25 -26.23 3.12
N THR A 16 -33.14 -26.95 3.27
CA THR A 16 -31.94 -26.39 3.92
C THR A 16 -31.54 -25.09 3.20
N PRO A 17 -31.32 -23.95 3.90
CA PRO A 17 -31.18 -22.59 3.32
C PRO A 17 -29.88 -22.34 2.51
N THR A 18 -29.38 -23.38 1.85
CA THR A 18 -27.96 -23.71 1.88
C THR A 18 -27.55 -24.47 0.61
N THR A 19 -28.48 -25.19 -0.02
CA THR A 19 -28.49 -25.58 -1.44
C THR A 19 -29.02 -24.45 -2.33
N GLU A 20 -29.96 -23.66 -1.81
CA GLU A 20 -30.54 -22.48 -2.47
C GLU A 20 -29.47 -21.45 -2.86
N CYS A 21 -28.54 -21.14 -1.95
CA CYS A 21 -27.50 -20.14 -2.17
C CYS A 21 -26.61 -20.42 -3.40
N GLY A 22 -26.27 -21.68 -3.66
CA GLY A 22 -25.47 -22.07 -4.82
C GLY A 22 -26.24 -21.99 -6.13
N ALA A 23 -27.52 -22.39 -6.11
CA ALA A 23 -28.42 -22.28 -7.26
C ALA A 23 -28.71 -20.81 -7.59
N GLU A 24 -29.03 -19.99 -6.59
CA GLU A 24 -29.25 -18.55 -6.72
C GLU A 24 -28.01 -17.82 -7.25
N ALA A 25 -26.83 -18.14 -6.73
CA ALA A 25 -25.58 -17.54 -7.20
C ALA A 25 -25.34 -17.86 -8.69
N ARG A 26 -25.62 -19.11 -9.10
CA ARG A 26 -25.49 -19.53 -10.49
C ARG A 26 -26.47 -18.78 -11.39
N THR A 27 -27.76 -18.76 -11.06
CA THR A 27 -28.79 -18.05 -11.85
C THR A 27 -28.50 -16.54 -11.91
N GLY A 28 -28.06 -15.95 -10.81
CA GLY A 28 -27.66 -14.54 -10.75
C GLY A 28 -26.46 -14.22 -11.62
N LEU A 29 -25.44 -15.08 -11.65
CA LEU A 29 -24.25 -14.93 -12.50
C LEU A 29 -24.58 -15.14 -13.98
N GLU A 30 -25.44 -16.10 -14.31
CA GLU A 30 -25.92 -16.35 -15.68
C GLU A 30 -26.73 -15.15 -16.23
N ALA A 31 -27.47 -14.44 -15.37
CA ALA A 31 -28.18 -13.22 -15.74
C ALA A 31 -27.27 -11.98 -15.89
N LEU A 32 -26.27 -11.83 -15.02
CA LEU A 32 -25.38 -10.66 -14.98
C LEU A 32 -24.26 -10.72 -16.01
N GLY A 33 -23.67 -11.90 -16.22
CA GLY A 33 -22.49 -12.11 -17.06
C GLY A 33 -22.64 -11.52 -18.48
N PRO A 34 -23.70 -11.87 -19.23
CA PRO A 34 -23.92 -11.34 -20.58
C PRO A 34 -24.08 -9.82 -20.62
N GLN A 35 -24.76 -9.23 -19.64
CA GLN A 35 -25.00 -7.78 -19.59
C GLN A 35 -23.69 -7.01 -19.38
N VAL A 36 -22.86 -7.47 -18.44
CA VAL A 36 -21.55 -6.86 -18.17
C VAL A 36 -20.63 -7.04 -19.38
N GLN A 37 -20.62 -8.23 -20.00
CA GLN A 37 -19.78 -8.50 -21.17
C GLN A 37 -20.19 -7.65 -22.39
N ALA A 38 -21.48 -7.41 -22.61
CA ALA A 38 -21.97 -6.54 -23.67
C ALA A 38 -21.56 -5.06 -23.45
N LEU A 39 -21.68 -4.56 -22.22
CA LEU A 39 -21.28 -3.20 -21.88
C LEU A 39 -19.77 -2.99 -21.97
N VAL A 40 -18.97 -3.95 -21.48
CA VAL A 40 -17.51 -3.89 -21.52
C VAL A 40 -17.00 -3.95 -22.96
N SER A 41 -17.52 -4.88 -23.78
CA SER A 41 -17.12 -4.98 -25.19
C SER A 41 -17.52 -3.73 -25.99
N ARG A 42 -18.69 -3.15 -25.73
CA ARG A 42 -19.10 -1.87 -26.34
C ARG A 42 -18.19 -0.72 -25.92
N ARG A 43 -17.82 -0.64 -24.64
CA ARG A 43 -16.88 0.35 -24.12
C ARG A 43 -15.52 0.25 -24.81
N GLU A 44 -14.98 -0.96 -24.93
CA GLU A 44 -13.69 -1.21 -25.60
C GLU A 44 -13.73 -0.80 -27.07
N ALA A 45 -14.81 -1.12 -27.79
CA ALA A 45 -15.00 -0.70 -29.17
C ALA A 45 -15.05 0.83 -29.32
N LEU A 46 -15.77 1.52 -28.44
CA LEU A 46 -15.87 2.98 -28.45
C LEU A 46 -14.54 3.66 -28.07
N GLN A 47 -13.78 3.10 -27.13
CA GLN A 47 -12.45 3.58 -26.76
C GLN A 47 -11.45 3.43 -27.91
N ALA A 48 -11.50 2.30 -28.62
CA ALA A 48 -10.70 2.09 -29.83
C ALA A 48 -11.07 3.10 -30.93
N GLU A 49 -12.36 3.37 -31.13
CA GLU A 49 -12.85 4.39 -32.07
C GLU A 49 -12.31 5.78 -31.66
N GLN A 50 -12.51 6.19 -30.41
CA GLN A 50 -12.04 7.46 -29.86
C GLN A 50 -10.52 7.67 -29.99
N ALA A 51 -9.72 6.61 -29.83
CA ALA A 51 -8.27 6.69 -29.98
C ALA A 51 -7.83 6.92 -31.44
N SER A 52 -8.62 6.44 -32.41
CA SER A 52 -8.31 6.53 -33.84
C SER A 52 -8.77 7.84 -34.50
N LEU A 53 -9.92 8.38 -34.10
CA LEU A 53 -10.56 9.53 -34.75
C LEU A 53 -9.74 10.84 -34.74
N PRO A 54 -9.02 11.23 -33.66
CA PRO A 54 -8.22 12.45 -33.64
C PRO A 54 -7.12 12.49 -34.71
N ARG A 55 -6.59 11.31 -35.09
CA ARG A 55 -5.59 11.20 -36.16
C ARG A 55 -6.20 11.60 -37.51
N TYR A 56 -7.43 11.14 -37.79
CA TYR A 56 -8.17 11.51 -39.00
C TYR A 56 -8.60 12.97 -38.99
N GLU A 57 -9.06 13.49 -37.85
CA GLU A 57 -9.41 14.91 -37.68
C GLU A 57 -8.22 15.82 -37.96
N ALA A 58 -7.04 15.51 -37.40
CA ALA A 58 -5.82 16.28 -37.61
C ALA A 58 -5.38 16.27 -39.08
N THR A 59 -5.51 15.13 -39.77
CA THR A 59 -5.22 15.04 -41.21
C THR A 59 -6.22 15.87 -42.02
N LEU A 60 -7.53 15.73 -41.78
CA LEU A 60 -8.56 16.47 -42.52
C LEU A 60 -8.48 17.99 -42.30
N ARG A 61 -8.22 18.44 -41.08
CA ARG A 61 -8.07 19.87 -40.75
C ARG A 61 -6.93 20.54 -41.51
N LYS A 62 -5.85 19.80 -41.76
CA LYS A 62 -4.72 20.28 -42.58
C LYS A 62 -5.05 20.29 -44.07
N LEU A 63 -5.90 19.37 -44.54
CA LEU A 63 -6.30 19.31 -45.95
C LEU A 63 -7.39 20.32 -46.32
N LEU A 64 -8.21 20.73 -45.35
CA LEU A 64 -9.36 21.63 -45.55
C LEU A 64 -9.07 22.95 -46.30
N PRO A 65 -7.99 23.70 -45.97
CA PRO A 65 -7.67 24.97 -46.64
C PRO A 65 -7.31 24.80 -48.12
N MET A 66 -6.99 23.56 -48.52
CA MET A 66 -6.45 23.19 -49.83
C MET A 66 -7.54 22.61 -50.75
N VAL A 67 -8.77 22.48 -50.26
CA VAL A 67 -9.89 21.92 -51.01
C VAL A 67 -10.42 22.98 -51.99
N PRO A 68 -10.32 22.76 -53.31
CA PRO A 68 -10.81 23.73 -54.27
C PRO A 68 -12.35 23.80 -54.25
N PRO A 69 -12.96 24.94 -54.68
CA PRO A 69 -14.42 25.12 -54.66
C PRO A 69 -15.19 24.08 -55.47
N SER A 70 -14.54 23.49 -56.49
CA SER A 70 -15.05 22.43 -57.35
C SER A 70 -15.33 21.12 -56.60
N ALA A 71 -14.63 20.86 -55.48
CA ALA A 71 -14.83 19.69 -54.63
C ALA A 71 -16.14 19.75 -53.83
N ARG A 72 -16.80 20.92 -53.79
CA ARG A 72 -18.08 21.13 -53.10
C ARG A 72 -19.29 20.78 -53.96
N GLN A 73 -19.09 20.46 -55.24
CA GLN A 73 -20.18 20.10 -56.15
C GLN A 73 -20.52 18.61 -56.03
N PRO A 74 -21.81 18.22 -55.91
CA PRO A 74 -22.23 16.82 -55.75
C PRO A 74 -21.95 15.92 -56.97
N ALA A 75 -21.57 16.52 -58.11
CA ALA A 75 -21.16 15.82 -59.32
C ALA A 75 -19.69 15.32 -59.27
N ASN A 76 -18.90 15.81 -58.31
CA ASN A 76 -17.48 15.50 -58.16
C ASN A 76 -17.21 14.67 -56.90
N VAL A 77 -16.16 13.86 -56.94
CA VAL A 77 -15.66 13.04 -55.84
C VAL A 77 -14.23 13.48 -55.52
N SER A 78 -13.93 13.64 -54.23
CA SER A 78 -12.59 13.96 -53.74
C SER A 78 -11.89 12.70 -53.24
N ILE A 79 -10.75 12.36 -53.84
CA ILE A 79 -9.90 11.25 -53.40
C ILE A 79 -8.64 11.82 -52.75
N GLY A 80 -8.45 11.54 -51.46
CA GLY A 80 -7.27 11.91 -50.70
C GLY A 80 -6.19 10.82 -50.76
N VAL A 81 -5.02 11.18 -51.28
CA VAL A 81 -3.86 10.31 -51.42
C VAL A 81 -2.75 10.78 -50.48
N LEU A 82 -2.20 9.88 -49.65
CA LEU A 82 -1.05 10.16 -48.79
C LEU A 82 0.16 9.36 -49.28
N VAL A 83 1.27 10.05 -49.52
CA VAL A 83 2.51 9.42 -49.96
C VAL A 83 3.67 9.90 -49.09
N SER A 84 4.53 8.95 -48.70
CA SER A 84 5.78 9.26 -48.01
C SER A 84 6.68 10.12 -48.90
N ARG A 85 7.35 11.12 -48.33
CA ARG A 85 8.29 11.99 -49.04
C ARG A 85 9.42 11.23 -49.77
N THR A 86 9.70 9.99 -49.37
CA THR A 86 10.65 9.12 -50.06
C THR A 86 10.21 8.70 -51.48
N HIS A 87 8.92 8.82 -51.81
CA HIS A 87 8.33 8.39 -53.09
C HIS A 87 7.60 9.53 -53.82
N LEU A 88 8.09 10.78 -53.70
CA LEU A 88 7.45 11.96 -54.32
C LEU A 88 7.26 11.84 -55.84
N GLY A 89 8.20 11.21 -56.55
CA GLY A 89 8.10 11.04 -58.01
C GLY A 89 6.90 10.21 -58.48
N VAL A 90 6.28 9.42 -57.59
CA VAL A 90 5.05 8.67 -57.90
C VAL A 90 3.85 9.61 -58.01
N LEU A 91 3.79 10.67 -57.19
CA LEU A 91 2.68 11.62 -57.19
C LEU A 91 2.59 12.40 -58.50
N ASP A 92 3.72 12.82 -59.07
CA ASP A 92 3.75 13.55 -60.34
C ASP A 92 3.29 12.68 -61.52
N ILE A 93 3.72 11.40 -61.54
CA ILE A 93 3.29 10.42 -62.54
C ILE A 93 1.79 10.15 -62.43
N VAL A 94 1.26 10.02 -61.21
CA VAL A 94 -0.16 9.83 -60.97
C VAL A 94 -0.96 11.06 -61.39
N ALA A 95 -0.48 12.26 -61.05
CA ALA A 95 -1.14 13.50 -61.42
C ALA A 95 -1.26 13.64 -62.95
N GLU A 96 -0.18 13.38 -63.69
CA GLU A 96 -0.16 13.41 -65.14
C GLU A 96 -1.09 12.35 -65.76
N ARG A 97 -1.07 11.12 -65.22
CA ARG A 97 -1.94 10.02 -65.69
C ARG A 97 -3.42 10.37 -65.48
N VAL A 98 -3.77 10.88 -64.30
CA VAL A 98 -5.15 11.25 -63.94
C VAL A 98 -5.62 12.45 -64.76
N TRP A 99 -4.76 13.43 -65.01
CA TRP A 99 -5.06 14.56 -65.87
C TRP A 99 -5.40 14.13 -67.30
N ASN A 100 -4.60 13.23 -67.87
CA ASN A 100 -4.80 12.70 -69.22
C ASN A 100 -6.08 11.85 -69.33
N LEU A 101 -6.37 11.04 -68.32
CA LEU A 101 -7.57 10.18 -68.29
C LEU A 101 -8.87 10.96 -68.10
N THR A 102 -8.82 12.06 -67.36
CA THR A 102 -10.00 12.91 -67.14
C THR A 102 -10.21 13.94 -68.27
N GLY A 103 -9.24 14.06 -69.19
CA GLY A 103 -9.27 15.05 -70.28
C GLY A 103 -9.16 16.48 -69.77
N GLY A 104 -8.36 16.71 -68.72
CA GLY A 104 -8.18 18.03 -68.10
C GLY A 104 -9.34 18.50 -67.20
N ARG A 105 -10.22 17.57 -66.78
CA ARG A 105 -11.35 17.84 -65.88
C ARG A 105 -11.09 17.45 -64.42
N ALA A 106 -9.86 17.06 -64.09
CA ALA A 106 -9.41 16.80 -62.74
C ALA A 106 -8.73 18.04 -62.15
N GLU A 107 -9.04 18.39 -60.90
CA GLU A 107 -8.30 19.39 -60.16
C GLU A 107 -7.42 18.69 -59.12
N ILE A 108 -6.13 19.02 -59.11
CA ILE A 108 -5.12 18.32 -58.32
C ILE A 108 -4.43 19.34 -57.42
N VAL A 109 -4.49 19.11 -56.11
CA VAL A 109 -3.83 19.96 -55.12
C VAL A 109 -2.90 19.09 -54.27
N ALA A 110 -1.62 19.44 -54.15
CA ALA A 110 -0.64 18.65 -53.42
C ALA A 110 0.19 19.52 -52.47
N GLU A 111 0.23 19.15 -51.19
CA GLU A 111 0.93 19.90 -50.15
C GLU A 111 1.47 18.98 -49.04
N ASP A 112 2.47 19.46 -48.30
CA ASP A 112 3.13 18.67 -47.25
C ASP A 112 2.29 18.67 -45.95
N VAL A 113 1.90 17.48 -45.45
CA VAL A 113 1.07 17.34 -44.24
C VAL A 113 1.91 17.33 -42.98
N ASP A 114 3.08 16.71 -43.02
CA ASP A 114 4.09 16.71 -41.96
C ASP A 114 5.51 16.54 -42.54
N ALA A 115 6.53 16.41 -41.69
CA ALA A 115 7.92 16.31 -42.13
C ALA A 115 8.22 15.08 -43.01
N ALA A 116 7.36 14.05 -42.96
CA ALA A 116 7.56 12.75 -43.60
C ALA A 116 6.55 12.44 -44.72
N MET A 117 5.38 13.09 -44.76
CA MET A 117 4.26 12.76 -45.63
C MET A 117 3.77 13.98 -46.43
N ARG A 118 3.52 13.76 -47.73
CA ARG A 118 2.85 14.71 -48.63
C ARG A 118 1.47 14.19 -48.98
N ALA A 119 0.46 15.04 -48.89
CA ALA A 119 -0.88 14.71 -49.35
C ALA A 119 -1.15 15.29 -50.73
N MET A 120 -1.92 14.55 -51.51
CA MET A 120 -2.49 14.98 -52.77
C MET A 120 -4.00 14.76 -52.72
N LEU A 121 -4.76 15.82 -53.01
CA LEU A 121 -6.20 15.79 -53.18
C LEU A 121 -6.52 15.80 -54.68
N LEU A 122 -7.23 14.77 -55.12
CA LEU A 122 -7.70 14.61 -56.50
C LEU A 122 -9.21 14.87 -56.53
N VAL A 123 -9.66 15.90 -57.23
CA VAL A 123 -11.09 16.19 -57.42
C VAL A 123 -11.47 15.82 -58.84
N ILE A 124 -12.34 14.82 -58.97
CA ILE A 124 -12.70 14.23 -60.27
C ILE A 124 -14.20 14.03 -60.42
N PRO A 125 -14.75 14.02 -61.65
CA PRO A 125 -16.16 13.72 -61.88
C PRO A 125 -16.53 12.30 -61.42
N ARG A 126 -17.70 12.15 -60.79
CA ARG A 126 -18.16 10.86 -60.22
C ARG A 126 -18.23 9.71 -61.23
N SER A 127 -18.50 10.01 -62.50
CA SER A 127 -18.54 9.03 -63.59
C SER A 127 -17.17 8.39 -63.90
N LEU A 128 -16.07 9.04 -63.52
CA LEU A 128 -14.69 8.59 -63.78
C LEU A 128 -13.98 8.09 -62.51
N ALA A 129 -14.64 8.15 -61.35
CA ALA A 129 -14.07 7.79 -60.06
C ALA A 129 -13.58 6.33 -60.03
N ALA A 130 -14.37 5.38 -60.52
CA ALA A 130 -14.02 3.95 -60.52
C ALA A 130 -12.76 3.64 -61.37
N GLN A 131 -12.57 4.36 -62.48
CA GLN A 131 -11.42 4.18 -63.37
C GLN A 131 -10.14 4.73 -62.75
N VAL A 132 -10.22 5.92 -62.12
CA VAL A 132 -9.10 6.52 -61.39
C VAL A 132 -8.75 5.68 -60.15
N GLU A 133 -9.75 5.14 -59.45
CA GLU A 133 -9.53 4.26 -58.30
C GLU A 133 -8.84 2.94 -58.65
N SER A 134 -9.14 2.36 -59.81
CA SER A 134 -8.43 1.17 -60.31
C SER A 134 -6.94 1.47 -60.50
N LEU A 135 -6.60 2.66 -60.98
CA LEU A 135 -5.21 3.06 -61.25
C LEU A 135 -4.43 3.34 -59.97
N LEU A 136 -5.07 3.96 -58.99
CA LEU A 136 -4.49 4.19 -57.67
C LEU A 136 -4.30 2.88 -56.88
N GLY A 137 -4.96 1.78 -57.28
CA GLY A 137 -4.79 0.46 -56.66
C GLY A 137 -3.57 -0.33 -57.16
N HIS A 138 -3.00 0.03 -58.32
CA HIS A 138 -1.86 -0.66 -58.92
C HIS A 138 -0.49 -0.11 -58.50
N GLN A 139 -0.45 1.00 -57.77
CA GLN A 139 0.77 1.61 -57.24
C GLN A 139 0.69 1.59 -55.70
N ASP A 140 1.83 1.46 -55.01
CA ASP A 140 2.00 1.38 -53.53
C ASP A 140 1.56 2.66 -52.77
N ILE A 141 0.38 3.16 -53.09
CA ILE A 141 -0.18 4.43 -52.63
C ILE A 141 -1.14 4.14 -51.49
N SER A 142 -0.75 4.54 -50.29
CA SER A 142 -1.58 4.42 -49.10
C SER A 142 -2.72 5.44 -49.14
N ARG A 143 -3.95 4.97 -49.41
CA ARG A 143 -5.15 5.82 -49.41
C ARG A 143 -5.42 6.33 -47.99
N LEU A 144 -5.83 7.59 -47.86
CA LEU A 144 -6.50 8.05 -46.64
C LEU A 144 -7.92 7.47 -46.65
N ARG A 145 -8.09 6.22 -46.21
CA ARG A 145 -9.42 5.63 -46.01
C ARG A 145 -10.01 6.21 -44.72
N LEU A 146 -10.95 7.14 -44.87
CA LEU A 146 -11.79 7.55 -43.76
C LEU A 146 -12.62 6.35 -43.26
N PRO A 147 -12.96 6.29 -41.96
CA PRO A 147 -13.86 5.27 -41.44
C PRO A 147 -15.16 5.21 -42.24
N THR A 148 -15.74 4.01 -42.37
CA THR A 148 -17.00 3.77 -43.09
C THR A 148 -18.10 4.73 -42.59
N GLY A 149 -18.64 5.56 -43.48
CA GLY A 149 -19.66 6.57 -43.16
C GLY A 149 -19.22 8.02 -43.44
N PHE A 150 -17.91 8.27 -43.54
CA PHE A 150 -17.37 9.62 -43.83
C PHE A 150 -16.77 9.75 -45.25
N THR A 151 -16.76 8.67 -46.03
CA THR A 151 -16.09 8.58 -47.35
C THR A 151 -16.81 9.34 -48.47
N ASP A 152 -18.13 9.46 -48.40
CA ASP A 152 -18.97 10.03 -49.48
C ASP A 152 -19.34 11.50 -49.25
N GLN A 153 -18.84 12.10 -48.16
CA GLN A 153 -19.16 13.48 -47.79
C GLN A 153 -18.01 14.42 -48.15
N PRO A 154 -18.29 15.69 -48.49
CA PRO A 154 -17.24 16.68 -48.67
C PRO A 154 -16.41 16.82 -47.38
N PRO A 155 -15.11 17.12 -47.48
CA PRO A 155 -14.18 17.13 -46.33
C PRO A 155 -14.64 18.00 -45.15
N ASP A 156 -15.32 19.11 -45.44
CA ASP A 156 -15.89 20.04 -44.45
C ASP A 156 -17.01 19.37 -43.63
N ALA A 157 -17.90 18.64 -44.30
CA ALA A 157 -18.98 17.90 -43.66
C ALA A 157 -18.45 16.68 -42.90
N ALA A 158 -17.44 16.00 -43.45
CA ALA A 158 -16.77 14.88 -42.77
C ALA A 158 -16.08 15.33 -41.48
N LEU A 159 -15.41 16.48 -41.47
CA LEU A 159 -14.78 17.04 -40.27
C LEU A 159 -15.82 17.41 -39.19
N ALA A 160 -16.93 18.06 -39.59
CA ALA A 160 -18.02 18.39 -38.67
C ALA A 160 -18.66 17.12 -38.09
N ALA A 161 -18.89 16.11 -38.92
CA ALA A 161 -19.45 14.83 -38.50
C ALA A 161 -18.50 14.04 -37.58
N LEU A 162 -17.19 14.10 -37.81
CA LEU A 162 -16.17 13.52 -36.92
C LEU A 162 -16.16 14.20 -35.54
N GLY A 163 -16.23 15.53 -35.50
CA GLY A 163 -16.34 16.28 -34.25
C GLY A 163 -17.61 15.91 -33.48
N GLN A 164 -18.75 15.81 -34.17
CA GLN A 164 -20.01 15.36 -33.56
C GLN A 164 -19.91 13.91 -33.06
N ARG A 165 -19.26 13.01 -33.80
CA ARG A 165 -19.06 11.62 -33.40
C ARG A 165 -18.16 11.51 -32.17
N LEU A 166 -17.09 12.29 -32.07
CA LEU A 166 -16.22 12.33 -30.88
C LEU A 166 -17.00 12.73 -29.62
N VAL A 167 -17.84 13.77 -29.72
CA VAL A 167 -18.72 14.19 -28.61
C VAL A 167 -19.74 13.10 -28.27
N ALA A 168 -20.35 12.47 -29.28
CA ALA A 168 -21.30 11.38 -29.07
C ALA A 168 -20.65 10.16 -28.40
N ILE A 169 -19.42 9.78 -28.80
CA ILE A 169 -18.67 8.69 -28.18
C ILE A 169 -18.38 8.99 -26.71
N GLN A 170 -17.98 10.22 -26.37
CA GLN A 170 -17.76 10.61 -24.97
C GLN A 170 -19.04 10.48 -24.14
N GLN A 171 -20.19 10.86 -24.69
CA GLN A 171 -21.48 10.69 -24.04
C GLN A 171 -21.89 9.22 -23.91
N GLU A 172 -21.70 8.40 -24.95
CA GLU A 172 -21.94 6.95 -24.92
C GLU A 172 -21.07 6.26 -23.85
N LEU A 173 -19.78 6.62 -23.77
CA LEU A 173 -18.87 6.10 -22.74
C LEU A 173 -19.31 6.48 -21.34
N ALA A 174 -19.69 7.74 -21.10
CA ALA A 174 -20.21 8.19 -19.81
C ALA A 174 -21.50 7.44 -19.42
N ASN A 175 -22.39 7.17 -20.38
CA ASN A 175 -23.61 6.39 -20.15
C ASN A 175 -23.31 4.92 -19.81
N ILE A 176 -22.35 4.31 -20.50
CA ILE A 176 -21.92 2.93 -20.22
C ILE A 176 -21.26 2.85 -18.84
N GLU A 177 -20.41 3.81 -18.47
CA GLU A 177 -19.82 3.88 -17.14
C GLU A 177 -20.87 4.04 -16.04
N ALA A 178 -21.87 4.90 -16.26
CA ALA A 178 -22.99 5.06 -15.34
C ALA A 178 -23.82 3.77 -15.20
N ALA A 179 -24.08 3.06 -16.30
CA ALA A 179 -24.79 1.78 -16.30
C ALA A 179 -24.00 0.68 -15.55
N LEU A 180 -22.68 0.59 -15.79
CA LEU A 180 -21.80 -0.32 -15.06
C LEU A 180 -21.74 0.02 -13.56
N LEU A 181 -21.72 1.31 -13.21
CA LEU A 181 -21.75 1.75 -11.81
C LEU A 181 -23.07 1.36 -11.12
N LYS A 182 -24.21 1.52 -11.81
CA LYS A 182 -25.52 1.12 -11.31
C LYS A 182 -25.60 -0.38 -11.08
N LEU A 183 -25.18 -1.19 -12.05
CA LEU A 183 -25.07 -2.65 -11.91
C LEU A 183 -24.15 -3.02 -10.75
N ALA A 184 -23.00 -2.36 -10.63
CA ALA A 184 -22.07 -2.61 -9.53
C ALA A 184 -22.68 -2.29 -8.15
N GLN A 185 -23.49 -1.24 -8.03
CA GLN A 185 -24.16 -0.90 -6.76
C GLN A 185 -25.24 -1.91 -6.38
N GLU A 186 -26.03 -2.37 -7.35
CA GLU A 186 -27.10 -3.34 -7.14
C GLU A 186 -26.56 -4.75 -6.81
N TRP A 187 -25.56 -5.20 -7.56
CA TRP A 187 -25.09 -6.59 -7.49
C TRP A 187 -23.95 -6.81 -6.49
N ARG A 188 -23.17 -5.79 -6.12
CA ARG A 188 -22.08 -5.91 -5.14
C ARG A 188 -22.49 -6.55 -3.80
N PRO A 189 -23.59 -6.16 -3.13
CA PRO A 189 -23.97 -6.80 -1.87
C PRO A 189 -24.35 -8.27 -2.07
N ARG A 190 -25.10 -8.60 -3.13
CA ARG A 190 -25.50 -9.98 -3.46
C ARG A 190 -24.29 -10.86 -3.78
N LEU A 191 -23.37 -10.37 -4.61
CA LEU A 191 -22.13 -11.08 -4.96
C LEU A 191 -21.23 -11.29 -3.73
N ALA A 192 -21.15 -10.30 -2.83
CA ALA A 192 -20.41 -10.43 -1.59
C ALA A 192 -21.01 -11.51 -0.67
N TYR A 193 -22.34 -11.54 -0.55
CA TYR A 193 -23.07 -12.57 0.19
C TYR A 193 -22.86 -13.96 -0.40
N TRP A 194 -23.11 -14.14 -1.70
CA TRP A 194 -22.92 -15.43 -2.37
C TRP A 194 -21.48 -15.93 -2.27
N ARG A 195 -20.49 -15.04 -2.42
CA ARG A 195 -19.08 -15.40 -2.24
C ARG A 195 -18.81 -15.89 -0.82
N ALA A 196 -19.32 -15.21 0.20
CA ALA A 196 -19.11 -15.59 1.59
C ALA A 196 -19.78 -16.94 1.91
N CYS A 197 -21.03 -17.11 1.47
CA CYS A 197 -21.80 -18.35 1.62
C CYS A 197 -21.11 -19.55 0.92
N LEU A 198 -20.71 -19.40 -0.36
CA LEU A 198 -20.00 -20.45 -1.09
C LEU A 198 -18.65 -20.78 -0.47
N ARG A 199 -17.96 -19.77 0.10
CA ARG A 199 -16.70 -19.99 0.80
C ARG A 199 -16.89 -20.76 2.11
N ASP A 200 -17.91 -20.44 2.89
CA ASP A 200 -18.27 -21.19 4.10
C ASP A 200 -18.53 -22.67 3.75
N ARG A 201 -19.22 -22.94 2.63
CA ARG A 201 -19.42 -24.30 2.12
C ARG A 201 -18.15 -25.00 1.70
N LEU A 202 -17.29 -24.33 0.93
CA LEU A 202 -16.01 -24.90 0.52
C LEU A 202 -15.13 -25.22 1.74
N GLU A 203 -15.10 -24.36 2.75
CA GLU A 203 -14.37 -24.60 4.00
C GLU A 203 -14.95 -25.76 4.80
N GLU A 204 -16.28 -25.91 4.86
CA GLU A 204 -16.98 -27.06 5.45
C GLU A 204 -16.57 -28.37 4.77
N PHE A 205 -16.68 -28.46 3.43
CA PHE A 205 -16.28 -29.66 2.69
C PHE A 205 -14.77 -29.94 2.78
N ALA A 206 -13.94 -28.90 2.79
CA ALA A 206 -12.49 -29.05 2.90
C ALA A 206 -12.04 -29.56 4.27
N ILE A 207 -12.86 -29.42 5.30
CA ILE A 207 -12.58 -29.93 6.64
C ILE A 207 -12.97 -31.40 6.77
N LEU A 208 -14.05 -31.84 6.11
CA LEU A 208 -14.47 -33.25 6.12
C LEU A 208 -13.36 -34.18 5.62
N SER A 209 -12.60 -33.77 4.60
CA SER A 209 -11.46 -34.54 4.09
C SER A 209 -10.26 -34.64 5.04
N ARG A 210 -10.27 -33.88 6.15
CA ARG A 210 -9.24 -33.92 7.20
C ARG A 210 -9.62 -34.79 8.40
N PHE A 211 -10.81 -35.38 8.37
CA PHE A 211 -11.28 -36.25 9.45
C PHE A 211 -10.60 -37.61 9.32
N GLY A 212 -10.21 -38.19 10.44
CA GLY A 212 -9.87 -39.61 10.48
C GLY A 212 -11.16 -40.41 10.59
N GLU A 213 -11.42 -41.34 9.68
CA GLU A 213 -12.66 -42.13 9.67
C GLU A 213 -12.35 -43.63 9.77
N THR A 214 -13.25 -44.34 10.44
CA THR A 214 -13.37 -45.79 10.52
C THR A 214 -14.83 -46.13 10.25
N ASP A 215 -15.16 -47.42 10.05
CA ASP A 215 -16.53 -47.85 9.71
C ASP A 215 -17.62 -47.39 10.70
N GLN A 216 -17.26 -47.08 11.94
CA GLN A 216 -18.22 -46.70 13.01
C GLN A 216 -17.85 -45.42 13.77
N THR A 217 -16.66 -44.86 13.58
CA THR A 217 -16.20 -43.70 14.34
C THR A 217 -15.41 -42.72 13.48
N PHE A 218 -15.51 -41.43 13.82
CA PHE A 218 -14.67 -40.39 13.26
C PHE A 218 -13.85 -39.72 14.36
N VAL A 219 -12.66 -39.23 14.00
CA VAL A 219 -11.74 -38.54 14.88
C VAL A 219 -11.40 -37.18 14.29
N LEU A 220 -11.54 -36.14 15.11
CA LEU A 220 -11.17 -34.77 14.79
C LEU A 220 -10.13 -34.27 15.79
N VAL A 221 -9.02 -33.74 15.28
CA VAL A 221 -7.98 -33.10 16.08
C VAL A 221 -7.84 -31.65 15.63
N GLY A 222 -7.85 -30.73 16.59
CA GLY A 222 -7.76 -29.30 16.32
C GLY A 222 -7.21 -28.52 17.50
N TRP A 223 -6.86 -27.26 17.23
CA TRP A 223 -6.33 -26.33 18.24
C TRP A 223 -7.42 -25.36 18.67
N THR A 224 -7.52 -25.12 19.98
CA THR A 224 -8.39 -24.09 20.55
C THR A 224 -7.68 -23.40 21.71
N PRO A 225 -7.84 -22.08 21.89
CA PRO A 225 -7.36 -21.40 23.07
C PRO A 225 -7.98 -21.99 24.33
N GLU A 226 -7.19 -22.10 25.40
CA GLU A 226 -7.64 -22.67 26.68
C GLU A 226 -8.91 -21.99 27.23
N ARG A 227 -8.99 -20.66 27.08
CA ARG A 227 -10.17 -19.85 27.44
C ARG A 227 -11.46 -20.24 26.73
N ASP A 228 -11.37 -20.82 25.53
CA ASP A 228 -12.51 -21.16 24.66
C ASP A 228 -12.92 -22.64 24.79
N VAL A 229 -12.13 -23.48 25.47
CA VAL A 229 -12.42 -24.90 25.72
C VAL A 229 -13.80 -25.11 26.37
N PRO A 230 -14.22 -24.35 27.41
CA PRO A 230 -15.54 -24.54 28.01
C PRO A 230 -16.67 -24.26 27.02
N ARG A 231 -16.50 -23.25 26.16
CA ARG A 231 -17.47 -22.87 25.13
C ARG A 231 -17.61 -23.96 24.07
N VAL A 232 -16.50 -24.54 23.62
CA VAL A 232 -16.50 -25.66 22.67
C VAL A 232 -17.19 -26.88 23.27
N ARG A 233 -16.87 -27.24 24.52
CA ARG A 233 -17.50 -28.36 25.23
C ARG A 233 -19.02 -28.19 25.30
N GLN A 234 -19.49 -27.01 25.69
CA GLN A 234 -20.92 -26.72 25.80
C GLN A 234 -21.62 -26.77 24.43
N ALA A 235 -21.00 -26.21 23.39
CA ALA A 235 -21.55 -26.21 22.03
C ALA A 235 -21.70 -27.64 21.47
N LEU A 236 -20.69 -28.49 21.67
CA LEU A 236 -20.73 -29.90 21.26
C LEU A 236 -21.81 -30.66 22.03
N ALA A 237 -21.82 -30.57 23.36
CA ALA A 237 -22.83 -31.25 24.19
C ALA A 237 -24.27 -30.88 23.80
N THR A 238 -24.51 -29.61 23.40
CA THR A 238 -25.83 -29.15 23.00
C THR A 238 -26.28 -29.73 21.66
N GLN A 239 -25.38 -29.90 20.69
CA GLN A 239 -25.74 -30.37 19.34
C GLN A 239 -25.65 -31.88 19.15
N THR A 240 -24.69 -32.54 19.80
CA THR A 240 -24.41 -33.97 19.59
C THR A 240 -24.78 -34.85 20.80
N GLY A 241 -25.18 -34.26 21.93
CA GLY A 241 -25.40 -34.99 23.18
C GLY A 241 -24.15 -35.76 23.61
N ASP A 242 -24.34 -37.03 23.99
CA ASP A 242 -23.27 -37.91 24.48
C ASP A 242 -22.54 -38.71 23.37
N LEU A 243 -22.85 -38.45 22.09
CA LEU A 243 -22.26 -39.18 20.96
C LEU A 243 -20.79 -38.80 20.71
N VAL A 244 -20.30 -37.70 21.27
CA VAL A 244 -18.96 -37.16 21.03
C VAL A 244 -18.19 -37.04 22.34
N VAL A 245 -17.05 -37.74 22.41
CA VAL A 245 -16.11 -37.64 23.53
C VAL A 245 -15.07 -36.55 23.23
N LEU A 246 -15.07 -35.49 24.03
CA LEU A 246 -14.06 -34.42 23.95
C LEU A 246 -12.90 -34.67 24.93
N GLN A 247 -11.72 -34.99 24.39
CA GLN A 247 -10.48 -35.06 25.15
C GLN A 247 -9.63 -33.81 24.91
N VAL A 248 -9.21 -33.15 25.99
CA VAL A 248 -8.31 -31.99 25.92
C VAL A 248 -6.88 -32.46 26.17
N LEU A 249 -6.02 -32.27 25.18
CA LEU A 249 -4.60 -32.64 25.26
C LEU A 249 -3.77 -31.36 25.48
N PRO A 250 -3.09 -31.20 26.64
CA PRO A 250 -2.19 -30.08 26.83
C PRO A 250 -0.96 -30.25 25.93
N PRO A 251 -0.50 -29.20 25.23
CA PRO A 251 0.73 -29.27 24.44
C PRO A 251 1.93 -29.40 25.39
N THR A 252 2.33 -30.64 25.67
CA THR A 252 3.48 -30.93 26.54
C THR A 252 4.77 -30.84 25.71
N ALA A 253 5.85 -30.31 26.29
CA ALA A 253 7.13 -30.11 25.62
C ALA A 253 7.80 -31.41 25.10
N ALA A 254 7.33 -32.58 25.53
CA ALA A 254 7.79 -33.89 25.08
C ALA A 254 7.23 -34.28 23.69
N ASP A 255 6.12 -33.66 23.25
CA ASP A 255 5.46 -34.00 22.00
C ASP A 255 5.70 -32.94 20.92
N ASN A 256 5.94 -33.40 19.68
CA ASN A 256 6.07 -32.56 18.48
C ASN A 256 4.82 -31.69 18.19
N PHE A 257 3.74 -31.85 18.96
CA PHE A 257 2.52 -31.03 18.87
C PHE A 257 2.78 -29.56 19.26
N ALA A 258 3.65 -29.27 20.23
CA ALA A 258 3.94 -27.89 20.65
C ALA A 258 4.58 -27.06 19.53
N GLN A 259 5.41 -27.67 18.69
CA GLN A 259 6.04 -26.98 17.54
C GLN A 259 5.05 -26.66 16.42
N ARG A 260 3.95 -27.41 16.33
CA ARG A 260 2.88 -27.22 15.34
C ARG A 260 1.73 -26.37 15.87
N ALA A 261 1.77 -26.00 17.15
CA ALA A 261 0.74 -25.23 17.80
C ALA A 261 0.65 -23.83 17.15
N PRO A 262 -0.56 -23.40 16.74
CA PRO A 262 -0.76 -22.06 16.24
C PRO A 262 -0.70 -21.04 17.38
N VAL A 263 -0.41 -19.79 17.02
CA VAL A 263 -0.16 -18.68 17.94
C VAL A 263 -1.34 -17.72 17.86
N ALA A 264 -1.99 -17.54 19.01
CA ALA A 264 -3.03 -16.53 19.21
C ALA A 264 -2.49 -15.47 20.17
N LEU A 265 -2.30 -14.25 19.67
CA LEU A 265 -1.87 -13.12 20.51
C LEU A 265 -3.06 -12.60 21.32
N ALA A 266 -2.85 -12.39 22.61
CA ALA A 266 -3.85 -11.88 23.55
C ALA A 266 -3.30 -10.63 24.24
N ASN A 267 -3.36 -9.50 23.53
CA ASN A 267 -2.83 -8.23 24.01
C ASN A 267 -3.91 -7.36 24.69
N PRO A 268 -3.56 -6.60 25.75
CA PRO A 268 -4.48 -5.67 26.39
C PRO A 268 -4.86 -4.51 25.46
N ALA A 269 -5.98 -3.84 25.74
CA ALA A 269 -6.55 -2.81 24.87
C ALA A 269 -5.57 -1.69 24.44
N PRO A 270 -4.65 -1.17 25.29
CA PRO A 270 -3.67 -0.17 24.87
C PRO A 270 -2.59 -0.71 23.91
N ALA A 271 -2.29 -2.02 23.98
CA ALA A 271 -1.25 -2.65 23.16
C ALA A 271 -1.81 -3.25 21.86
N TRP A 272 -3.12 -3.50 21.79
CA TRP A 272 -3.80 -4.06 20.62
C TRP A 272 -3.47 -3.38 19.27
N PRO A 273 -3.37 -2.04 19.16
CA PRO A 273 -3.05 -1.39 17.88
C PRO A 273 -1.63 -1.71 17.38
N PHE A 274 -0.70 -2.00 18.29
CA PHE A 274 0.68 -2.32 17.94
C PHE A 274 0.82 -3.76 17.44
N GLN A 275 -0.16 -4.62 17.74
CA GLN A 275 -0.16 -6.01 17.29
C GLN A 275 -0.08 -6.10 15.76
N SER A 276 -0.82 -5.25 15.05
CA SER A 276 -0.79 -5.22 13.58
C SER A 276 0.58 -4.85 13.02
N LEU A 277 1.38 -4.08 13.76
CA LEU A 277 2.76 -3.77 13.37
C LEU A 277 3.67 -4.98 13.61
N VAL A 278 3.54 -5.65 14.76
CA VAL A 278 4.28 -6.89 15.06
C VAL A 278 3.93 -8.00 14.07
N CYS A 279 2.66 -8.13 13.66
CA CYS A 279 2.22 -9.11 12.67
C CYS A 279 2.77 -8.86 11.25
N LEU A 280 3.41 -7.73 10.98
CA LEU A 280 4.18 -7.54 9.73
C LEU A 280 5.49 -8.36 9.74
N LEU A 281 5.94 -8.77 10.92
CA LEU A 281 7.02 -9.74 11.11
C LEU A 281 6.44 -11.16 11.23
N ALA A 282 7.30 -12.15 11.04
CA ALA A 282 6.94 -13.54 11.33
C ALA A 282 6.57 -13.67 12.81
N LEU A 283 5.39 -14.24 13.13
CA LEU A 283 4.88 -14.39 14.49
C LEU A 283 5.88 -15.11 15.42
N PRO A 284 5.84 -14.80 16.74
CA PRO A 284 6.70 -15.48 17.71
C PRO A 284 6.38 -16.96 17.70
N ARG A 285 7.35 -17.81 18.05
CA ARG A 285 7.09 -19.24 18.27
C ARG A 285 6.02 -19.43 19.35
N TYR A 286 5.34 -20.58 19.32
CA TYR A 286 4.44 -20.95 20.41
C TYR A 286 5.21 -20.86 21.72
N GLN A 287 4.59 -20.26 22.74
CA GLN A 287 5.22 -19.96 24.02
C GLN A 287 6.30 -18.85 24.02
N GLY A 288 6.69 -18.26 22.88
CA GLY A 288 7.66 -17.16 22.84
C GLY A 288 7.19 -15.87 23.54
N ILE A 289 8.14 -14.99 23.86
CA ILE A 289 7.83 -13.64 24.39
C ILE A 289 7.16 -12.79 23.29
N ASP A 290 5.98 -12.24 23.58
CA ASP A 290 5.30 -11.28 22.71
C ASP A 290 5.91 -9.87 22.87
N PRO A 291 6.51 -9.28 21.82
CA PRO A 291 7.09 -7.94 21.89
C PRO A 291 6.06 -6.81 21.84
N THR A 292 4.78 -7.09 21.59
CA THR A 292 3.73 -6.08 21.32
C THR A 292 3.58 -5.08 22.46
N LEU A 293 3.60 -5.54 23.71
CA LEU A 293 3.47 -4.66 24.87
C LEU A 293 4.67 -3.71 25.00
N LEU A 294 5.89 -4.21 24.77
CA LEU A 294 7.12 -3.41 24.83
C LEU A 294 7.10 -2.35 23.74
N MET A 295 6.69 -2.74 22.53
CA MET A 295 6.52 -1.83 21.41
C MET A 295 5.46 -0.74 21.70
N ALA A 296 4.37 -1.09 22.39
CA ALA A 296 3.34 -0.12 22.80
C ALA A 296 3.87 0.97 23.76
N VAL A 297 4.94 0.67 24.51
CA VAL A 297 5.59 1.62 25.43
C VAL A 297 6.67 2.43 24.70
N PHE A 298 7.60 1.75 24.01
CA PHE A 298 8.78 2.41 23.42
C PHE A 298 8.50 3.11 22.08
N LEU A 299 7.57 2.62 21.26
CA LEU A 299 7.29 3.23 19.96
C LEU A 299 6.71 4.65 20.11
N PRO A 300 5.67 4.91 20.93
CA PRO A 300 5.19 6.27 21.14
C PRO A 300 6.23 7.17 21.81
N LEU A 301 7.06 6.63 22.70
CA LEU A 301 8.16 7.33 23.35
C LEU A 301 9.20 7.81 22.31
N PHE A 302 9.67 6.93 21.42
CA PHE A 302 10.60 7.30 20.35
C PHE A 302 9.98 8.26 19.34
N PHE A 303 8.70 8.08 19.03
CA PHE A 303 7.97 9.03 18.19
C PHE A 303 7.99 10.43 18.81
N GLY A 304 7.70 10.52 20.11
CA GLY A 304 7.67 11.77 20.85
C GLY A 304 9.04 12.45 20.92
N THR A 305 10.12 11.70 21.17
CA THR A 305 11.48 12.26 21.23
C THR A 305 11.97 12.76 19.87
N ILE A 306 11.61 12.09 18.78
CA ILE A 306 12.00 12.50 17.42
C ILE A 306 11.21 13.74 17.00
N LEU A 307 9.87 13.70 16.99
CA LEU A 307 9.07 14.83 16.51
C LEU A 307 9.16 16.01 17.48
N GLY A 308 8.82 15.78 18.75
CA GLY A 308 9.06 16.71 19.86
C GLY A 308 8.62 18.16 19.63
N ASP A 309 7.52 18.40 18.91
CA ASP A 309 6.99 19.74 18.63
C ASP A 309 5.49 19.77 18.99
N VAL A 310 5.06 20.76 19.76
CA VAL A 310 3.66 20.89 20.20
C VAL A 310 2.75 21.25 19.03
N GLY A 311 3.21 22.09 18.11
CA GLY A 311 2.44 22.52 16.94
C GLY A 311 2.19 21.37 15.97
N TYR A 312 3.25 20.69 15.53
CA TYR A 312 3.09 19.53 14.65
C TYR A 312 2.38 18.37 15.36
N GLY A 313 2.67 18.13 16.64
CA GLY A 313 2.00 17.11 17.44
C GLY A 313 0.49 17.36 17.56
N THR A 314 0.08 18.61 17.80
CA THR A 314 -1.34 18.97 17.87
C THR A 314 -2.03 18.86 16.51
N LEU A 315 -1.39 19.33 15.44
CA LEU A 315 -1.93 19.22 14.08
C LEU A 315 -2.10 17.74 13.68
N LEU A 316 -1.13 16.90 14.01
CA LEU A 316 -1.16 15.46 13.75
C LEU A 316 -2.27 14.79 14.58
N LEU A 317 -2.40 15.14 15.86
CA LEU A 317 -3.44 14.62 16.73
C LEU A 317 -4.84 14.95 16.19
N LEU A 318 -5.08 16.20 15.78
CA LEU A 318 -6.36 16.63 15.20
C LEU A 318 -6.65 15.89 13.90
N LEU A 319 -5.67 15.77 13.02
CA LEU A 319 -5.79 15.01 11.76
C LEU A 319 -6.13 13.54 12.03
N CYS A 320 -5.43 12.89 12.96
CA CYS A 320 -5.70 11.48 13.28
C CYS A 320 -7.04 11.28 13.98
N LEU A 321 -7.48 12.21 14.84
CA LEU A 321 -8.82 12.16 15.47
C LEU A 321 -9.93 12.34 14.43
N TYR A 322 -9.72 13.19 13.42
CA TYR A 322 -10.61 13.33 12.27
C TYR A 322 -10.66 12.04 11.44
N LEU A 323 -9.49 11.51 11.06
CA LEU A 323 -9.36 10.27 10.28
C LEU A 323 -9.97 9.06 11.00
N ARG A 324 -9.85 8.98 12.34
CA ARG A 324 -10.46 7.92 13.14
C ARG A 324 -11.98 7.88 13.01
N ARG A 325 -12.64 9.02 12.78
CA ARG A 325 -14.10 9.11 12.58
C ARG A 325 -14.50 8.96 11.11
N HIS A 326 -13.57 9.05 10.17
CA HIS A 326 -13.88 8.96 8.75
C HIS A 326 -14.37 7.55 8.38
N PRO A 327 -15.49 7.40 7.64
CA PRO A 327 -16.12 6.10 7.37
C PRO A 327 -15.21 5.11 6.63
N ALA A 328 -14.26 5.62 5.83
CA ALA A 328 -13.27 4.80 5.15
C ALA A 328 -12.33 4.03 6.11
N ILE A 329 -12.06 4.58 7.29
CA ILE A 329 -11.17 3.99 8.30
C ILE A 329 -11.99 3.30 9.40
N ALA A 330 -13.13 3.88 9.79
CA ALA A 330 -13.98 3.34 10.84
C ALA A 330 -14.64 1.99 10.45
N ARG A 331 -14.99 1.79 9.17
CA ARG A 331 -15.70 0.58 8.70
C ARG A 331 -14.80 -0.62 8.44
N GLN A 332 -13.49 -0.43 8.30
CA GLN A 332 -12.55 -1.52 7.99
C GLN A 332 -11.61 -1.74 9.19
N PRO A 333 -11.91 -2.72 10.08
CA PRO A 333 -10.94 -3.15 11.08
C PRO A 333 -9.70 -3.72 10.36
N GLY A 334 -8.51 -3.25 10.75
CA GLY A 334 -7.24 -3.67 10.16
C GLY A 334 -6.15 -2.61 10.28
N LEU A 335 -5.02 -2.87 9.63
CA LEU A 335 -3.76 -2.11 9.74
C LEU A 335 -3.92 -0.58 9.68
N ARG A 336 -4.84 -0.06 8.86
CA ARG A 336 -5.07 1.39 8.73
C ARG A 336 -5.63 2.01 10.00
N ARG A 337 -6.61 1.38 10.64
CA ARG A 337 -7.20 1.87 11.89
C ARG A 337 -6.18 1.82 13.00
N ASP A 338 -5.40 0.75 13.05
CA ASP A 338 -4.40 0.51 14.09
C ASP A 338 -3.24 1.51 13.96
N LEU A 339 -2.79 1.77 12.73
CA LEU A 339 -1.79 2.81 12.44
C LEU A 339 -2.25 4.20 12.89
N VAL A 340 -3.52 4.56 12.64
CA VAL A 340 -4.08 5.84 13.12
C VAL A 340 -4.08 5.90 14.65
N GLN A 341 -4.39 4.80 15.34
CA GLN A 341 -4.33 4.74 16.80
C GLN A 341 -2.90 4.87 17.33
N VAL A 342 -1.93 4.22 16.69
CA VAL A 342 -0.50 4.35 17.02
C VAL A 342 -0.03 5.80 16.83
N LEU A 343 -0.43 6.47 15.73
CA LEU A 343 -0.11 7.87 15.49
C LEU A 343 -0.77 8.82 16.51
N ILE A 344 -1.98 8.53 16.99
CA ILE A 344 -2.61 9.30 18.07
C ILE A 344 -1.77 9.23 19.34
N MET A 345 -1.31 8.02 19.72
CA MET A 345 -0.46 7.84 20.89
C MET A 345 0.91 8.53 20.70
N GLY A 346 1.51 8.41 19.51
CA GLY A 346 2.74 9.12 19.16
C GLY A 346 2.58 10.64 19.20
N ALA A 347 1.50 11.18 18.65
CA ALA A 347 1.20 12.62 18.68
C ALA A 347 1.01 13.14 20.11
N ALA A 348 0.34 12.38 20.98
CA ALA A 348 0.22 12.73 22.39
C ALA A 348 1.59 12.82 23.08
N TRP A 349 2.48 11.85 22.84
CA TRP A 349 3.86 11.89 23.33
C TRP A 349 4.68 13.01 22.70
N SER A 350 4.47 13.34 21.43
CA SER A 350 5.12 14.48 20.77
C SER A 350 4.72 15.82 21.41
N ILE A 351 3.48 15.97 21.86
CA ILE A 351 3.05 17.17 22.58
C ILE A 351 3.77 17.25 23.94
N VAL A 352 3.85 16.14 24.67
CA VAL A 352 4.58 16.07 25.95
C VAL A 352 6.05 16.45 25.76
N PHE A 353 6.74 15.83 24.81
CA PHE A 353 8.14 16.16 24.51
C PHE A 353 8.30 17.55 23.91
N GLY A 354 7.32 18.05 23.15
CA GLY A 354 7.30 19.42 22.66
C GLY A 354 7.29 20.45 23.78
N PHE A 355 6.53 20.21 24.85
CA PHE A 355 6.60 21.04 26.05
C PHE A 355 7.94 20.89 26.80
N LEU A 356 8.52 19.69 26.85
CA LEU A 356 9.83 19.48 27.46
C LEU A 356 10.96 20.21 26.70
N TYR A 357 10.87 20.28 25.37
CA TYR A 357 11.80 21.01 24.52
C TYR A 357 11.46 22.50 24.38
N GLY A 358 10.23 22.91 24.69
CA GLY A 358 9.76 24.29 24.54
C GLY A 358 9.47 24.70 23.08
N GLU A 359 9.18 23.74 22.21
CA GLU A 359 9.10 23.95 20.76
C GLU A 359 7.65 23.95 20.25
N VAL A 360 7.29 25.00 19.53
CA VAL A 360 6.02 25.15 18.82
C VAL A 360 6.32 25.63 17.42
N LEU A 361 6.06 24.80 16.40
CA LEU A 361 6.37 25.10 14.99
C LEU A 361 7.82 25.61 14.83
N GLY A 362 8.76 24.92 15.47
CA GLY A 362 10.14 25.37 15.64
C GLY A 362 10.26 26.50 16.68
N THR A 363 10.65 27.70 16.24
CA THR A 363 11.03 28.83 17.10
C THR A 363 9.87 29.74 17.54
N LEU A 364 8.62 29.44 17.16
CA LEU A 364 7.47 30.28 17.54
C LEU A 364 7.11 30.16 19.03
N GLY A 365 7.50 29.06 19.69
CA GLY A 365 7.34 28.87 21.13
C GLY A 365 8.09 29.91 21.97
N GLU A 366 9.33 30.25 21.61
CA GLU A 366 10.13 31.26 22.31
C GLU A 366 9.48 32.66 22.22
N ARG A 367 8.83 32.98 21.09
CA ARG A 367 8.09 34.25 20.91
C ARG A 367 6.83 34.34 21.77
N TRP A 368 6.26 33.20 22.17
CA TRP A 368 5.10 33.12 23.07
C TRP A 368 5.49 32.92 24.54
N GLY A 369 6.79 32.98 24.87
CA GLY A 369 7.29 32.87 26.24
C GLY A 369 7.37 31.44 26.77
N LEU A 370 7.30 30.41 25.90
CA LEU A 370 7.59 29.04 26.29
C LEU A 370 9.10 28.87 26.38
N HIS A 371 9.60 28.72 27.61
CA HIS A 371 10.98 28.34 27.85
C HIS A 371 11.14 26.82 27.86
N PRO A 372 12.25 26.29 27.32
CA PRO A 372 12.56 24.87 27.36
C PRO A 372 12.64 24.39 28.80
N LEU A 373 11.81 23.41 29.17
CA LEU A 373 11.80 22.84 30.53
C LEU A 373 12.94 21.85 30.77
N TRP A 374 13.47 21.24 29.70
CA TRP A 374 14.53 20.24 29.78
C TRP A 374 15.73 20.54 28.86
N LEU A 375 15.53 20.55 27.55
CA LEU A 375 16.61 20.66 26.56
C LEU A 375 16.17 21.55 25.39
N ASN A 376 16.90 22.64 25.14
CA ASN A 376 16.76 23.45 23.94
C ASN A 376 17.57 22.85 22.79
N ARG A 377 16.90 22.12 21.90
CA ARG A 377 17.54 21.47 20.74
C ARG A 377 18.08 22.48 19.72
N ALA A 378 17.64 23.73 19.76
CA ALA A 378 18.11 24.79 18.87
C ALA A 378 19.47 25.39 19.28
N SER A 379 19.92 25.14 20.51
CA SER A 379 21.20 25.64 21.02
C SER A 379 22.36 24.67 20.72
N ALA A 380 23.42 25.16 20.07
CA ALA A 380 24.55 24.34 19.62
C ALA A 380 25.27 23.59 20.77
N GLY A 381 25.24 24.13 21.99
CA GLY A 381 25.82 23.49 23.18
C GLY A 381 25.01 22.30 23.73
N GLN A 382 23.73 22.15 23.35
CA GLN A 382 22.84 21.11 23.91
C GLN A 382 22.55 19.97 22.93
N VAL A 383 23.03 20.06 21.69
CA VAL A 383 23.04 18.94 20.72
C VAL A 383 23.76 17.72 21.30
N THR A 384 24.90 17.93 21.98
CA THR A 384 25.63 16.85 22.67
C THR A 384 24.78 16.17 23.74
N GLY A 385 23.92 16.92 24.45
CA GLY A 385 22.99 16.38 25.43
C GLY A 385 21.94 15.45 24.80
N LEU A 386 21.39 15.84 23.64
CA LEU A 386 20.43 15.02 22.89
C LEU A 386 21.08 13.75 22.31
N LEU A 387 22.31 13.86 21.82
CA LEU A 387 23.08 12.70 21.33
C LEU A 387 23.38 11.72 22.47
N LEU A 388 23.84 12.22 23.62
CA LEU A 388 24.09 11.41 24.81
C LEU A 388 22.80 10.75 25.32
N PHE A 389 21.70 11.49 25.38
CA PHE A 389 20.38 10.95 25.74
C PHE A 389 19.94 9.84 24.77
N SER A 390 20.14 10.03 23.46
CA SER A 390 19.77 9.02 22.45
C SER A 390 20.61 7.75 22.58
N ILE A 391 21.92 7.89 22.84
CA ILE A 391 22.79 6.74 23.13
C ILE A 391 22.35 6.05 24.43
N ALA A 392 22.04 6.80 25.49
CA ALA A 392 21.59 6.24 26.76
C ALA A 392 20.26 5.50 26.63
N LEU A 393 19.31 6.05 25.86
CA LEU A 393 18.03 5.42 25.55
C LEU A 393 18.22 4.13 24.75
N GLY A 394 19.11 4.14 23.75
CA GLY A 394 19.48 2.95 22.98
C GLY A 394 20.17 1.89 23.84
N ALA A 395 21.12 2.30 24.67
CA ALA A 395 21.80 1.45 25.64
C ALA A 395 20.79 0.75 26.57
N ALA A 396 19.85 1.49 27.15
CA ALA A 396 18.83 0.95 28.03
C ALA A 396 17.90 -0.03 27.28
N HIS A 397 17.42 0.34 26.09
CA HIS A 397 16.51 -0.47 25.29
C HIS A 397 17.19 -1.78 24.81
N ILE A 398 18.43 -1.72 24.34
CA ILE A 398 19.20 -2.92 23.95
C ILE A 398 19.51 -3.82 25.14
N THR A 399 19.87 -3.24 26.29
CA THR A 399 20.12 -4.01 27.51
C THR A 399 18.86 -4.75 27.95
N LEU A 400 17.69 -4.10 27.90
CA LEU A 400 16.40 -4.75 28.16
C LEU A 400 16.15 -5.91 27.19
N GLY A 401 16.45 -5.73 25.90
CA GLY A 401 16.29 -6.79 24.89
C GLY A 401 17.19 -8.00 25.17
N LEU A 402 18.44 -7.78 25.58
CA LEU A 402 19.36 -8.84 25.98
C LEU A 402 18.92 -9.54 27.27
N VAL A 403 18.40 -8.82 28.27
CA VAL A 403 17.87 -9.41 29.50
C VAL A 403 16.69 -10.33 29.19
N LEU A 404 15.74 -9.89 28.36
CA LEU A 404 14.63 -10.73 27.89
C LEU A 404 15.13 -11.93 27.09
N GLY A 405 16.17 -11.73 26.29
CA GLY A 405 16.79 -12.79 25.51
C GLY A 405 17.43 -13.87 26.37
N VAL A 406 18.12 -13.49 27.44
CA VAL A 406 18.69 -14.41 28.44
C VAL A 406 17.59 -15.14 29.20
N TRP A 407 16.52 -14.42 29.57
CA TRP A 407 15.37 -15.03 30.25
C TRP A 407 14.69 -16.11 29.39
N GLU A 408 14.48 -15.83 28.10
CA GLU A 408 13.90 -16.81 27.18
C GLU A 408 14.84 -18.00 26.96
N ALA A 409 16.14 -17.77 26.79
CA ALA A 409 17.13 -18.84 26.63
C ALA A 409 17.21 -19.75 27.87
N ALA A 410 17.09 -19.18 29.07
CA ALA A 410 17.04 -19.93 30.32
C ALA A 410 15.79 -20.81 30.41
N ARG A 411 14.64 -20.30 29.93
CA ARG A 411 13.37 -21.02 29.91
C ARG A 411 13.36 -22.17 28.91
N GLU A 412 13.93 -21.97 27.71
CA GLU A 412 14.08 -23.02 26.69
C GLU A 412 15.19 -24.04 27.03
N ARG A 413 15.95 -23.80 28.11
CA ARG A 413 17.11 -24.62 28.55
C ARG A 413 18.18 -24.79 27.45
N SER A 414 18.27 -23.85 26.51
CA SER A 414 19.29 -23.87 25.46
C SER A 414 20.60 -23.27 25.97
N ARG A 415 21.62 -24.12 26.14
CA ARG A 415 22.96 -23.67 26.58
C ARG A 415 23.61 -22.74 25.56
N HIS A 416 23.37 -22.94 24.27
CA HIS A 416 23.92 -22.10 23.20
C HIS A 416 23.42 -20.66 23.32
N PHE A 417 22.10 -20.45 23.28
CA PHE A 417 21.51 -19.12 23.35
C PHE A 417 21.79 -18.42 24.69
N LEU A 418 21.92 -19.18 25.78
CA LEU A 418 22.26 -18.62 27.08
C LEU A 418 23.69 -18.06 27.11
N LEU A 419 24.66 -18.79 26.56
CA LEU A 419 26.05 -18.34 26.47
C LEU A 419 26.20 -17.13 25.54
N GLU A 420 25.53 -17.16 24.40
CA GLU A 420 25.55 -16.08 23.41
C GLU A 420 24.96 -14.77 23.97
N ARG A 421 23.68 -14.81 24.41
CA ARG A 421 22.97 -13.63 24.93
C ARG A 421 23.52 -13.18 26.28
N GLY A 422 23.93 -14.11 27.14
CA GLY A 422 24.57 -13.82 28.42
C GLY A 422 25.96 -13.22 28.24
N GLY A 423 26.75 -13.73 27.28
CA GLY A 423 28.04 -13.19 26.90
C GLY A 423 27.94 -11.77 26.35
N MET A 424 26.98 -11.49 25.46
CA MET A 424 26.67 -10.15 24.99
C MET A 424 26.31 -9.19 26.13
N LEU A 425 25.48 -9.63 27.07
CA LEU A 425 25.05 -8.81 28.22
C LEU A 425 26.22 -8.46 29.14
N LEU A 426 27.05 -9.45 29.51
CA LEU A 426 28.25 -9.22 30.32
C LEU A 426 29.26 -8.34 29.61
N GLY A 427 29.46 -8.57 28.31
CA GLY A 427 30.31 -7.75 27.46
C GLY A 427 29.85 -6.29 27.46
N LEU A 428 28.54 -6.07 27.33
CA LEU A 428 27.94 -4.74 27.30
C LEU A 428 28.06 -4.01 28.66
N ILE A 429 27.86 -4.72 29.77
CA ILE A 429 28.10 -4.18 31.12
C ILE A 429 29.58 -3.78 31.28
N GLY A 430 30.51 -4.63 30.82
CA GLY A 430 31.94 -4.34 30.81
C GLY A 430 32.27 -3.07 30.00
N LEU A 431 31.68 -2.93 28.82
CA LEU A 431 31.82 -1.73 27.98
C LEU A 431 31.27 -0.48 28.68
N PHE A 432 30.10 -0.55 29.31
CA PHE A 432 29.55 0.60 30.04
C PHE A 432 30.44 1.03 31.21
N LEU A 433 31.04 0.09 31.95
CA LEU A 433 31.99 0.41 33.01
C LEU A 433 33.23 1.13 32.45
N ILE A 434 33.80 0.62 31.35
CA ILE A 434 34.96 1.23 30.69
C ILE A 434 34.65 2.66 30.24
N VAL A 435 33.52 2.85 29.54
CA VAL A 435 33.10 4.18 29.05
C VAL A 435 32.82 5.13 30.23
N SER A 436 32.19 4.65 31.30
CA SER A 436 31.88 5.48 32.49
C SER A 436 33.15 5.95 33.21
N VAL A 437 34.19 5.11 33.27
CA VAL A 437 35.51 5.51 33.81
C VAL A 437 36.20 6.49 32.87
N ALA A 438 36.16 6.27 31.55
CA ALA A 438 36.77 7.15 30.56
C ALA A 438 36.18 8.58 30.57
N VAL A 439 34.86 8.69 30.78
CA VAL A 439 34.14 9.96 30.90
C VAL A 439 34.24 10.55 32.33
N LYS A 440 34.98 9.91 33.23
CA LYS A 440 35.20 10.32 34.65
C LYS A 440 33.94 10.34 35.51
N TRP A 441 32.92 9.56 35.17
CA TRP A 441 31.75 9.33 36.02
C TRP A 441 32.03 8.32 37.13
N LEU A 442 32.88 7.33 36.88
CA LEU A 442 33.30 6.32 37.86
C LEU A 442 34.79 6.44 38.22
N PRO A 443 35.20 6.06 39.45
CA PRO A 443 36.61 5.96 39.83
C PRO A 443 37.42 5.00 38.95
N ALA A 444 38.72 5.26 38.79
CA ALA A 444 39.62 4.45 37.95
C ALA A 444 39.70 2.96 38.35
N GLY A 445 39.37 2.61 39.59
CA GLY A 445 39.32 1.22 40.06
C GLY A 445 38.29 0.34 39.35
N PHE A 446 37.30 0.91 38.66
CA PHE A 446 36.31 0.14 37.88
C PHE A 446 36.80 -0.22 36.47
N MET A 447 37.97 0.25 36.04
CA MET A 447 38.52 -0.08 34.72
C MET A 447 38.87 -1.56 34.59
N THR A 448 39.53 -2.13 35.61
CA THR A 448 39.91 -3.55 35.69
C THR A 448 38.71 -4.49 35.64
N PRO A 449 37.66 -4.33 36.48
CA PRO A 449 36.46 -5.17 36.36
C PRO A 449 35.71 -4.95 35.04
N GLY A 450 35.73 -3.74 34.48
CA GLY A 450 35.15 -3.47 33.16
C GLY A 450 35.82 -4.27 32.04
N ILE A 451 37.16 -4.25 31.96
CA ILE A 451 37.93 -5.04 31.00
C ILE A 451 37.72 -6.54 31.24
N ALA A 452 37.76 -6.98 32.50
CA ALA A 452 37.55 -8.40 32.84
C ALA A 452 36.17 -8.90 32.38
N LEU A 453 35.10 -8.16 32.67
CA LEU A 453 33.74 -8.51 32.24
C LEU A 453 33.60 -8.51 30.72
N MET A 454 34.24 -7.55 30.03
CA MET A 454 34.23 -7.51 28.57
C MET A 454 34.93 -8.73 27.97
N MET A 455 36.10 -9.11 28.50
CA MET A 455 36.83 -10.30 28.06
C MET A 455 36.06 -11.59 28.34
N ILE A 456 35.42 -11.69 29.51
CA ILE A 456 34.56 -12.83 29.86
C ILE A 456 33.36 -12.91 28.90
N GLY A 457 32.71 -11.78 28.62
CA GLY A 457 31.58 -11.71 27.68
C GLY A 457 31.94 -12.20 26.28
N ILE A 458 33.08 -11.72 25.74
CA ILE A 458 33.59 -12.16 24.43
C ILE A 458 33.98 -13.65 24.46
N ALA A 459 34.59 -14.13 25.54
CA ALA A 459 34.95 -15.54 25.69
C ALA A 459 33.71 -16.46 25.74
N LEU A 460 32.65 -16.05 26.44
CA LEU A 460 31.38 -16.79 26.51
C LEU A 460 30.68 -16.85 25.14
N LEU A 461 30.69 -15.73 24.40
CA LEU A 461 30.24 -15.68 23.01
C LEU A 461 31.03 -16.65 22.14
N GLY A 462 32.36 -16.63 22.23
CA GLY A 462 33.21 -17.54 21.48
C GLY A 462 32.97 -19.01 21.81
N ALA A 463 32.70 -19.32 23.08
CA ALA A 463 32.39 -20.68 23.51
C ALA A 463 31.06 -21.22 22.96
N SER A 464 30.10 -20.35 22.63
CA SER A 464 28.79 -20.78 22.09
C SER A 464 28.90 -21.44 20.70
N LEU A 465 29.79 -20.93 19.85
CA LEU A 465 29.93 -21.28 18.43
C LEU A 465 31.16 -22.17 18.12
N GLY A 466 31.88 -22.63 19.16
CA GLY A 466 33.11 -23.42 19.01
C GLY A 466 34.29 -22.62 18.44
N TRP A 467 35.18 -23.25 17.68
CA TRP A 467 36.40 -22.61 17.17
C TRP A 467 36.12 -21.39 16.27
N LEU A 468 35.01 -21.42 15.51
CA LEU A 468 34.51 -20.31 14.70
C LEU A 468 34.04 -19.13 15.56
N GLY A 469 33.54 -19.40 16.77
CA GLY A 469 33.09 -18.41 17.72
C GLY A 469 34.19 -17.47 18.20
N LEU A 470 35.43 -17.93 18.29
CA LEU A 470 36.55 -17.08 18.71
C LEU A 470 36.82 -15.94 17.72
N LEU A 471 36.53 -16.15 16.43
CA LEU A 471 36.62 -15.12 15.39
C LEU A 471 35.34 -14.28 15.31
N MET A 472 34.17 -14.92 15.43
CA MET A 472 32.88 -14.24 15.25
C MET A 472 32.45 -13.41 16.47
N GLY A 473 32.82 -13.81 17.70
CA GLY A 473 32.40 -13.15 18.94
C GLY A 473 32.74 -11.64 18.98
N PRO A 474 33.98 -11.22 18.66
CA PRO A 474 34.31 -9.80 18.56
C PRO A 474 33.51 -9.05 17.49
N ILE A 475 33.26 -9.67 16.33
CA ILE A 475 32.50 -9.06 15.23
C ILE A 475 31.05 -8.83 15.65
N GLU A 476 30.44 -9.83 16.29
CA GLU A 476 29.08 -9.75 16.81
C GLU A 476 28.97 -8.70 17.93
N PHE A 477 29.96 -8.63 18.81
CA PHE A 477 30.04 -7.60 19.84
C PHE A 477 30.17 -6.18 19.25
N LEU A 478 30.98 -5.99 18.20
CA LEU A 478 31.01 -4.72 17.47
C LEU A 478 29.66 -4.40 16.83
N GLY A 479 28.95 -5.41 16.33
CA GLY A 479 27.56 -5.28 15.88
C GLY A 479 26.62 -4.80 17.00
N LEU A 480 26.80 -5.27 18.25
CA LEU A 480 26.04 -4.79 19.41
C LEU A 480 26.28 -3.30 19.68
N VAL A 481 27.53 -2.84 19.62
CA VAL A 481 27.87 -1.41 19.74
C VAL A 481 27.23 -0.62 18.60
N GLY A 482 27.29 -1.13 17.37
CA GLY A 482 26.62 -0.54 16.20
C GLY A 482 25.10 -0.41 16.36
N ASN A 483 24.45 -1.39 17.00
CA ASN A 483 23.02 -1.32 17.31
C ASN A 483 22.69 -0.19 18.29
N ILE A 484 23.54 0.05 19.30
CA ILE A 484 23.37 1.18 20.24
C ILE A 484 23.61 2.50 19.52
N LEU A 485 24.69 2.62 18.73
CA LEU A 485 25.00 3.84 17.98
C LEU A 485 23.91 4.17 16.94
N SER A 486 23.18 3.18 16.44
CA SER A 486 22.05 3.40 15.52
C SER A 486 20.93 4.24 16.13
N TYR A 487 20.83 4.34 17.47
CA TYR A 487 19.88 5.23 18.15
C TYR A 487 20.22 6.71 18.01
N LEU A 488 21.45 7.07 17.61
CA LEU A 488 21.77 8.46 17.22
C LEU A 488 20.86 8.99 16.11
N ARG A 489 20.25 8.08 15.34
CA ARG A 489 19.21 8.43 14.36
C ARG A 489 18.05 9.22 15.00
N ILE A 490 17.66 8.90 16.23
CA ILE A 490 16.60 9.62 16.97
C ILE A 490 16.94 11.11 17.04
N ALA A 491 18.15 11.42 17.53
CA ALA A 491 18.66 12.79 17.59
C ALA A 491 18.78 13.43 16.20
N ALA A 492 19.36 12.73 15.22
CA ALA A 492 19.62 13.27 13.89
C ALA A 492 18.33 13.73 13.18
N ILE A 493 17.27 12.91 13.22
CA ILE A 493 15.98 13.24 12.58
C ILE A 493 15.28 14.36 13.33
N GLY A 494 15.28 14.30 14.67
CA GLY A 494 14.67 15.36 15.47
C GLY A 494 15.33 16.72 15.22
N LEU A 495 16.67 16.77 15.20
CA LEU A 495 17.42 17.98 14.87
C LEU A 495 17.16 18.48 13.45
N ALA A 496 17.11 17.57 12.47
CA ALA A 496 16.79 17.95 11.09
C ALA A 496 15.41 18.61 10.97
N SER A 497 14.41 18.09 11.67
CA SER A 497 13.07 18.67 11.70
C SER A 497 13.04 20.06 12.34
N VAL A 498 13.78 20.26 13.45
CA VAL A 498 13.90 21.55 14.13
C VAL A 498 14.61 22.58 13.24
N TYR A 499 15.74 22.22 12.62
CA TYR A 499 16.46 23.13 11.73
C TYR A 499 15.64 23.49 10.49
N LEU A 500 14.88 22.54 9.93
CA LEU A 500 14.01 22.82 8.79
C LEU A 500 12.89 23.81 9.17
N ALA A 501 12.28 23.65 10.34
CA ALA A 501 11.28 24.58 10.86
C ALA A 501 11.87 25.99 11.12
N ARG A 502 13.09 26.05 11.65
CA ARG A 502 13.81 27.32 11.86
C ARG A 502 14.08 28.04 10.55
N ILE A 503 14.57 27.33 9.53
CA ILE A 503 14.81 27.89 8.19
C ILE A 503 13.50 28.39 7.57
N ALA A 504 12.39 27.68 7.75
CA ALA A 504 11.07 28.15 7.29
C ALA A 504 10.72 29.51 7.90
N ASN A 505 10.89 29.65 9.22
CA ASN A 505 10.59 30.89 9.94
C ASN A 505 11.52 32.05 9.57
N GLU A 506 12.81 31.78 9.37
CA GLU A 506 13.81 32.79 8.98
C GLU A 506 13.60 33.25 7.53
N LEU A 507 13.28 32.34 6.60
CA LEU A 507 12.96 32.68 5.21
C LEU A 507 11.65 33.46 5.09
N ALA A 508 10.65 33.13 5.93
CA ALA A 508 9.39 33.87 5.97
C ALA A 508 9.60 35.36 6.29
N GLY A 509 10.51 35.67 7.21
CA GLY A 509 10.77 37.02 7.68
C GLY A 509 11.81 37.82 6.88
N SER A 510 12.64 37.14 6.07
CA SER A 510 13.76 37.76 5.33
C SER A 510 13.46 38.03 3.85
N LEU A 511 12.44 37.37 3.28
CA LEU A 511 12.00 37.62 1.92
C LEU A 511 11.21 38.94 1.89
N GLY A 512 11.78 39.98 1.25
CA GLY A 512 11.22 41.33 1.16
C GLY A 512 9.82 41.45 0.54
N ASN A 513 9.25 40.35 0.03
CA ASN A 513 7.83 40.23 -0.32
C ASN A 513 7.13 39.26 0.65
N LEU A 514 6.26 39.81 1.50
CA LEU A 514 5.50 39.09 2.53
C LEU A 514 4.73 37.89 1.96
N VAL A 515 4.13 38.02 0.78
CA VAL A 515 3.32 36.94 0.18
C VAL A 515 4.21 35.77 -0.22
N VAL A 516 5.37 36.05 -0.82
CA VAL A 516 6.32 35.02 -1.23
C VAL A 516 6.96 34.36 -0.01
N GLY A 517 7.29 35.14 1.02
CA GLY A 517 7.82 34.63 2.29
C GLY A 517 6.87 33.65 2.98
N ILE A 518 5.59 34.02 3.11
CA ILE A 518 4.56 33.15 3.71
C ILE A 518 4.36 31.89 2.87
N MET A 519 4.29 32.00 1.54
CA MET A 519 4.11 30.85 0.66
C MET A 519 5.24 29.81 0.82
N VAL A 520 6.49 30.26 0.82
CA VAL A 520 7.66 29.38 1.02
C VAL A 520 7.65 28.75 2.40
N ALA A 521 7.32 29.53 3.44
CA ALA A 521 7.24 29.02 4.81
C ALA A 521 6.18 27.92 4.95
N VAL A 522 4.98 28.14 4.39
CA VAL A 522 3.89 27.14 4.39
C VAL A 522 4.33 25.86 3.69
N LEU A 523 5.03 25.96 2.57
CA LEU A 523 5.54 24.80 1.84
C LEU A 523 6.55 24.01 2.69
N ILE A 524 7.50 24.69 3.33
CA ILE A 524 8.51 24.02 4.17
C ILE A 524 7.86 23.42 5.44
N HIS A 525 6.92 24.11 6.07
CA HIS A 525 6.17 23.57 7.21
C HIS A 525 5.31 22.37 6.82
N ALA A 526 4.67 22.38 5.64
CA ALA A 526 3.91 21.23 5.14
C ALA A 526 4.82 20.02 4.85
N LEU A 527 6.00 20.25 4.29
CA LEU A 527 7.02 19.21 4.12
C LEU A 527 7.47 18.66 5.48
N ASN A 528 7.80 19.53 6.43
CA ASN A 528 8.24 19.13 7.76
C ASN A 528 7.15 18.38 8.54
N PHE A 529 5.89 18.78 8.42
CA PHE A 529 4.75 18.05 8.98
C PHE A 529 4.62 16.65 8.38
N THR A 530 4.75 16.54 7.06
CA THR A 530 4.68 15.24 6.36
C THR A 530 5.82 14.32 6.81
N LEU A 531 7.06 14.83 6.82
CA LEU A 531 8.22 14.09 7.31
C LEU A 531 8.05 13.73 8.79
N GLY A 532 7.55 14.66 9.61
CA GLY A 532 7.28 14.48 11.03
C GLY A 532 6.19 13.44 11.35
N ALA A 533 5.26 13.19 10.44
CA ALA A 533 4.26 12.12 10.61
C ALA A 533 4.83 10.73 10.27
N PHE A 534 5.62 10.61 9.21
CA PHE A 534 6.09 9.31 8.69
C PHE A 534 7.48 8.89 9.18
N SER A 535 8.44 9.81 9.18
CA SER A 535 9.85 9.52 9.49
C SER A 535 10.04 8.98 10.92
N PRO A 536 9.44 9.57 11.98
CA PRO A 536 9.57 9.02 13.33
C PRO A 536 9.01 7.60 13.43
N THR A 537 7.87 7.32 12.79
CA THR A 537 7.26 5.99 12.78
C THR A 537 8.19 4.97 12.13
N ILE A 538 8.65 5.21 10.89
CA ILE A 538 9.50 4.28 10.14
C ILE A 538 10.82 4.00 10.86
N HIS A 539 11.46 5.04 11.38
CA HIS A 539 12.74 4.87 12.06
C HIS A 539 12.60 4.22 13.42
N SER A 540 11.53 4.50 14.14
CA SER A 540 11.25 3.79 15.40
C SER A 540 10.92 2.32 15.14
N LEU A 541 10.17 2.00 14.08
CA LEU A 541 9.94 0.60 13.65
C LEU A 541 11.26 -0.12 13.35
N ARG A 542 12.18 0.53 12.64
CA ARG A 542 13.51 -0.03 12.38
C ARG A 542 14.23 -0.39 13.68
N LEU A 543 14.31 0.57 14.63
CA LEU A 543 14.91 0.38 15.95
C LEU A 543 14.30 -0.81 16.72
N HIS A 544 13.00 -1.04 16.57
CA HIS A 544 12.36 -2.21 17.17
C HIS A 544 12.72 -3.50 16.44
N TYR A 545 12.63 -3.53 15.11
CA TYR A 545 12.72 -4.78 14.34
C TYR A 545 14.15 -5.29 14.20
N VAL A 546 15.11 -4.39 13.96
CA VAL A 546 16.49 -4.77 13.67
C VAL A 546 17.32 -4.74 14.94
N GLU A 547 17.22 -3.68 15.73
CA GLU A 547 18.08 -3.50 16.90
C GLU A 547 17.55 -4.20 18.17
N PHE A 548 16.23 -4.16 18.45
CA PHE A 548 15.65 -4.67 19.69
C PHE A 548 15.13 -6.12 19.60
N PHE A 549 14.22 -6.41 18.69
CA PHE A 549 13.56 -7.72 18.58
C PHE A 549 14.56 -8.84 18.30
N HIS A 550 15.57 -8.59 17.46
CA HIS A 550 16.62 -9.57 17.18
C HIS A 550 17.35 -10.09 18.44
N LYS A 551 17.26 -9.42 19.59
CA LYS A 551 17.90 -9.84 20.84
C LYS A 551 17.15 -10.94 21.60
N PHE A 552 15.84 -11.11 21.37
CA PHE A 552 15.02 -12.08 22.11
C PHE A 552 13.93 -12.76 21.27
N TYR A 553 13.60 -12.21 20.11
CA TYR A 553 12.49 -12.63 19.28
C TYR A 553 12.95 -13.60 18.18
N GLU A 554 12.41 -14.81 18.21
CA GLU A 554 12.56 -15.79 17.14
C GLU A 554 11.24 -15.95 16.39
N GLY A 555 11.26 -15.63 15.10
CA GLY A 555 10.12 -15.85 14.21
C GLY A 555 9.91 -17.34 13.90
N GLY A 556 8.70 -17.67 13.45
CA GLY A 556 8.36 -19.01 12.96
C GLY A 556 7.03 -19.55 13.47
N GLY A 557 6.28 -18.76 14.24
CA GLY A 557 4.92 -19.11 14.66
C GLY A 557 3.94 -19.17 13.49
N ARG A 558 2.99 -20.09 13.57
CA ARG A 558 1.85 -20.16 12.65
C ARG A 558 0.67 -19.38 13.24
N PRO A 559 -0.01 -18.49 12.50
CA PRO A 559 -1.15 -17.77 13.05
C PRO A 559 -2.29 -18.72 13.44
N TYR A 560 -2.99 -18.40 14.52
CA TYR A 560 -4.23 -19.06 14.88
C TYR A 560 -5.38 -18.58 13.98
N GLU A 561 -5.78 -19.43 13.03
CA GLU A 561 -6.91 -19.21 12.15
C GLU A 561 -8.04 -20.17 12.53
N PRO A 562 -8.96 -19.77 13.44
CA PRO A 562 -10.06 -20.63 13.85
C PRO A 562 -11.03 -20.86 12.70
N PHE A 563 -11.57 -22.08 12.64
CA PHE A 563 -12.71 -22.37 11.77
C PHE A 563 -13.91 -21.52 12.21
N LYS A 564 -14.43 -20.71 11.29
CA LYS A 564 -15.51 -19.76 11.54
C LYS A 564 -16.36 -19.59 10.29
N ARG A 565 -17.65 -19.37 10.47
CA ARG A 565 -18.51 -18.89 9.38
C ARG A 565 -18.21 -17.42 9.09
N GLN A 566 -18.06 -17.07 7.83
CA GLN A 566 -17.91 -15.70 7.36
C GLN A 566 -19.27 -14.99 7.31
N VAL A 567 -20.34 -15.74 7.01
CA VAL A 567 -21.72 -15.24 7.11
C VAL A 567 -22.26 -15.56 8.49
N THR A 568 -22.24 -14.57 9.39
CA THR A 568 -23.06 -14.62 10.61
C THR A 568 -24.51 -14.34 10.22
N SER A 569 -25.46 -15.15 10.70
CA SER A 569 -26.91 -15.09 10.40
C SER A 569 -27.63 -13.83 10.92
N SER A 570 -26.92 -12.71 11.07
CA SER A 570 -27.43 -11.42 11.51
C SER A 570 -26.78 -10.33 10.64
N GLY A 571 -27.43 -9.95 9.56
CA GLY A 571 -26.98 -8.92 8.63
C GLY A 571 -27.71 -9.00 7.31
#